data_AF-A0A7X8DSN9-F1
#
_entry.id   AF-A0A7X8DSN9-F1
#
_cell.length_a   1.000
_cell.length_b   1.000
_cell.length_c   1.000
_cell.angle_alpha   90.00
_cell.angle_beta   90.00
_cell.angle_gamma   90.00
#
_symmetry.space_group_name_H-M   'P 1'
#
loop_
_entity.id
_entity.type
_entity.pdbx_description
1 polymer ?
#
loop_
_entity_poly.entity_id
_entity_poly.type
_entity_poly.pdbx_seq_one_letter_code
_entity_poly.pdbx_strand_id
1 'polypeptide(L)'
;MLQSEILTIMIFFVISIGVIILITGLLFMKEKNNKDSTSKRETDLENKLETQINEADNMLQELNNFSSFVKSELDNKYKELLFLYQLIEEKNQDLSNTNANTSNKKSKDSIDENSKTNDLEALQVLNNKNYDNIIKLHKEGKDISTIAKELNIGKGEVQLILGLAKMR
;
A
#
# COMPACT_ATOMS: atom_id res chain seq x y z
N MET A 1 -68.73 -65.06 22.91
CA MET A 1 -68.20 -64.08 23.87
C MET A 1 -66.69 -63.91 23.71
N LEU A 2 -65.89 -64.98 23.84
CA LEU A 2 -64.43 -64.92 23.63
C LEU A 2 -63.99 -64.44 22.22
N GLN A 3 -64.65 -64.89 21.16
CA GLN A 3 -64.27 -64.50 19.79
C GLN A 3 -64.51 -63.00 19.50
N SER A 4 -65.57 -62.43 20.06
CA SER A 4 -65.86 -60.99 19.91
C SER A 4 -64.87 -60.12 20.69
N GLU A 5 -64.36 -60.61 21.82
CA GLU A 5 -63.33 -59.92 22.62
C GLU A 5 -61.96 -59.94 21.94
N ILE A 6 -61.62 -61.02 21.23
CA ILE A 6 -60.40 -61.08 20.42
C ILE A 6 -60.43 -60.06 19.26
N LEU A 7 -61.60 -59.91 18.62
CA LEU A 7 -61.78 -59.01 17.48
C LEU A 7 -61.63 -57.54 17.88
N THR A 8 -62.18 -57.14 19.03
CA THR A 8 -62.05 -55.78 19.54
C THR A 8 -60.60 -55.45 19.88
N ILE A 9 -59.85 -56.37 20.49
CA ILE A 9 -58.41 -56.18 20.78
C ILE A 9 -57.60 -55.99 19.49
N MET A 10 -57.87 -56.78 18.44
CA MET A 10 -57.21 -56.62 17.13
C MET A 10 -57.48 -55.25 16.51
N ILE A 11 -58.71 -54.73 16.62
CA ILE A 11 -59.08 -53.40 16.11
C ILE A 11 -58.30 -52.30 16.84
N PHE A 12 -58.17 -52.39 18.16
CA PHE A 12 -57.37 -51.41 18.92
C PHE A 12 -55.89 -51.42 18.51
N PHE A 13 -55.31 -52.60 18.26
CA PHE A 13 -53.92 -52.70 17.78
C PHE A 13 -53.70 -51.98 16.44
N VAL A 14 -54.61 -52.15 15.48
CA VAL A 14 -54.52 -51.50 14.17
C VAL A 14 -54.63 -49.98 14.31
N ILE A 15 -55.52 -49.49 15.18
CA ILE A 15 -55.67 -48.06 15.46
C ILE A 15 -54.40 -47.50 16.10
N SER A 16 -53.81 -48.20 17.08
CA SER A 16 -52.58 -47.78 17.74
C SER A 16 -51.40 -47.67 16.75
N ILE A 17 -51.27 -48.61 15.81
CA ILE A 17 -50.26 -48.56 14.76
C ILE A 17 -50.45 -47.35 13.85
N GLY A 18 -51.69 -47.04 13.46
CA GLY A 18 -52.00 -45.85 12.68
C GLY A 18 -51.61 -44.54 13.39
N VAL A 19 -51.86 -44.46 14.69
CA VAL A 19 -51.48 -43.29 15.51
C VAL A 19 -49.96 -43.15 15.61
N ILE A 20 -49.23 -44.26 15.75
CA ILE A 20 -47.76 -44.25 15.78
C ILE A 20 -47.19 -43.72 14.47
N ILE A 21 -47.73 -44.15 13.32
CA ILE A 21 -47.29 -43.67 11.99
C ILE A 21 -47.51 -42.16 11.87
N LEU A 22 -48.68 -41.65 12.28
CA LEU A 22 -48.96 -40.21 12.28
C LEU A 22 -47.99 -39.43 13.17
N ILE A 23 -47.70 -39.93 14.38
CA ILE A 23 -46.76 -39.31 15.31
C ILE A 23 -45.35 -39.28 14.73
N THR A 24 -44.88 -40.38 14.14
CA THR A 24 -43.57 -40.44 13.49
C THR A 24 -43.48 -39.48 12.30
N GLY A 25 -44.54 -39.35 11.50
CA GLY A 25 -44.59 -38.38 10.41
C GLY A 25 -44.55 -36.93 10.89
N LEU A 26 -45.24 -36.62 12.00
CA LEU A 26 -45.26 -35.29 12.60
C LEU A 26 -43.90 -34.94 13.22
N LEU A 27 -43.22 -35.91 13.82
CA LEU A 27 -41.88 -35.76 14.39
C LEU A 27 -40.83 -35.52 13.30
N PHE A 28 -40.91 -36.24 12.18
CA PHE A 28 -40.04 -36.03 11.02
C PHE A 28 -40.24 -34.65 10.36
N MET A 29 -41.48 -34.17 10.28
CA MET A 29 -41.80 -32.83 9.76
C MET A 29 -41.18 -31.72 10.62
N LYS A 30 -41.21 -31.87 11.96
CA LYS A 30 -40.61 -30.91 12.90
C LYS A 30 -39.08 -30.85 12.76
N GLU A 31 -38.44 -31.99 12.51
CA GLU A 31 -36.98 -32.08 12.34
C GLU A 31 -36.50 -31.41 11.03
N LYS A 32 -37.27 -31.55 9.94
CA LYS A 32 -36.98 -30.89 8.65
C LYS A 32 -36.97 -29.35 8.74
N ASN A 33 -37.91 -28.76 9.48
CA ASN A 33 -38.00 -27.30 9.60
C ASN A 33 -36.82 -26.66 10.35
N ASN A 34 -36.19 -27.39 11.27
CA ASN A 34 -35.08 -26.87 12.07
C ASN A 34 -33.75 -26.85 11.29
N LYS A 35 -33.57 -27.80 10.36
CA LYS A 35 -32.37 -27.93 9.53
C LYS A 35 -32.32 -26.89 8.40
N ASP A 36 -33.48 -26.51 7.87
CA ASP A 36 -33.61 -25.54 6.78
C ASP A 36 -33.29 -24.09 7.23
N SER A 37 -33.57 -23.77 8.49
CA SER A 37 -33.31 -22.45 9.07
C SER A 37 -31.87 -22.24 9.51
N THR A 38 -31.11 -23.31 9.80
CA THR A 38 -29.67 -23.24 10.08
C THR A 38 -28.86 -23.07 8.80
N SER A 39 -29.16 -23.87 7.76
CA SER A 39 -28.47 -23.79 6.47
C SER A 39 -28.65 -22.43 5.79
N LYS A 40 -29.85 -21.83 5.86
CA LYS A 40 -30.11 -20.51 5.29
C LYS A 40 -29.30 -19.39 5.95
N ARG A 41 -29.05 -19.52 7.26
CA ARG A 41 -28.26 -18.56 8.04
C ARG A 41 -26.78 -18.65 7.70
N GLU A 42 -26.28 -19.86 7.44
CA GLU A 42 -24.92 -20.12 6.97
C GLU A 42 -24.71 -19.54 5.56
N THR A 43 -25.64 -19.77 4.62
CA THR A 43 -25.55 -19.21 3.27
C THR A 43 -25.60 -17.69 3.26
N ASP A 44 -26.41 -17.06 4.13
CA ASP A 44 -26.50 -15.60 4.23
C ASP A 44 -25.20 -14.99 4.78
N LEU A 45 -24.52 -15.68 5.69
CA LEU A 45 -23.22 -15.26 6.22
C LEU A 45 -22.13 -15.37 5.16
N GLU A 46 -22.12 -16.47 4.41
CA GLU A 46 -21.15 -16.72 3.34
C GLU A 46 -21.28 -15.67 2.22
N ASN A 47 -22.50 -15.39 1.77
CA ASN A 47 -22.78 -14.34 0.79
C ASN A 47 -22.34 -12.95 1.30
N LYS A 48 -22.54 -12.65 2.59
CA LYS A 48 -22.09 -11.37 3.18
C LYS A 48 -20.57 -11.24 3.20
N LEU A 49 -19.86 -12.32 3.52
CA LEU A 49 -18.41 -12.36 3.49
C LEU A 49 -17.90 -12.17 2.06
N GLU A 50 -18.51 -12.86 1.10
CA GLU A 50 -18.19 -12.71 -0.33
C GLU A 50 -18.39 -11.26 -0.80
N THR A 51 -19.51 -10.62 -0.44
CA THR A 51 -19.73 -9.20 -0.79
C THR A 51 -18.68 -8.27 -0.18
N GLN A 52 -18.27 -8.49 1.06
CA GLN A 52 -17.25 -7.66 1.71
C GLN A 52 -15.87 -7.87 1.09
N ILE A 53 -15.52 -9.10 0.70
CA ILE A 53 -14.26 -9.39 0.01
C ILE A 53 -14.25 -8.71 -1.35
N ASN A 54 -15.32 -8.84 -2.13
CA ASN A 54 -15.44 -8.18 -3.44
C ASN A 54 -15.37 -6.65 -3.33
N GLU A 55 -15.96 -6.07 -2.29
CA GLU A 55 -15.86 -4.63 -2.02
C GLU A 55 -14.42 -4.21 -1.67
N ALA A 56 -13.72 -5.00 -0.87
CA ALA A 56 -12.32 -4.77 -0.53
C ALA A 56 -11.41 -4.87 -1.77
N ASP A 57 -11.65 -5.84 -2.66
CA ASP A 57 -10.90 -6.00 -3.91
C ASP A 57 -11.11 -4.79 -4.85
N ASN A 58 -12.35 -4.31 -4.97
CA ASN A 58 -12.64 -3.09 -5.73
C ASN A 58 -11.93 -1.88 -5.12
N MET A 59 -11.94 -1.73 -3.79
CA MET A 59 -11.25 -0.64 -3.12
C MET A 59 -9.73 -0.71 -3.33
N LEU A 60 -9.14 -1.91 -3.32
CA LEU A 60 -7.71 -2.09 -3.64
C LEU A 60 -7.39 -1.69 -5.08
N GLN A 61 -8.27 -2.00 -6.03
CA GLN A 61 -8.12 -1.59 -7.42
C GLN A 61 -8.20 -0.06 -7.57
N GLU A 62 -9.17 0.58 -6.93
CA GLU A 62 -9.28 2.04 -6.91
C GLU A 62 -8.06 2.70 -6.27
N LEU A 63 -7.57 2.15 -5.15
CA LEU A 63 -6.37 2.64 -4.48
C LEU A 63 -5.13 2.50 -5.37
N ASN A 64 -4.99 1.40 -6.09
CA ASN A 64 -3.89 1.20 -7.04
C ASN A 64 -3.96 2.20 -8.21
N ASN A 65 -5.15 2.46 -8.73
CA ASN A 65 -5.36 3.47 -9.77
C ASN A 65 -5.03 4.88 -9.25
N PHE A 66 -5.47 5.21 -8.05
CA PHE A 66 -5.14 6.48 -7.39
C PHE A 66 -3.63 6.61 -7.14
N SER A 67 -2.97 5.55 -6.68
CA SER A 67 -1.51 5.51 -6.51
C SER A 67 -0.79 5.79 -7.82
N SER A 68 -1.25 5.18 -8.92
CA SER A 68 -0.69 5.41 -10.26
C SER A 68 -0.90 6.85 -10.72
N PHE A 69 -2.06 7.44 -10.45
CA PHE A 69 -2.37 8.84 -10.74
C PHE A 69 -1.45 9.79 -9.95
N VAL A 70 -1.38 9.64 -8.62
CA VAL A 70 -0.52 10.47 -7.77
C VAL A 70 0.94 10.35 -8.18
N LYS A 71 1.41 9.14 -8.51
CA LYS A 71 2.76 8.91 -9.01
C LYS A 71 3.03 9.67 -10.31
N SER A 72 2.09 9.64 -11.26
CA SER A 72 2.22 10.36 -12.52
C SER A 72 2.23 11.88 -12.30
N GLU A 73 1.35 12.38 -11.43
CA GLU A 73 1.30 13.81 -11.12
C GLU A 73 2.59 14.28 -10.43
N LEU A 74 3.12 13.48 -9.51
CA LEU A 74 4.40 13.77 -8.84
C LEU A 74 5.58 13.76 -9.83
N ASP A 75 5.62 12.81 -10.76
CA ASP A 75 6.65 12.77 -11.81
C ASP A 75 6.57 14.01 -12.72
N ASN A 76 5.36 14.45 -13.07
CA ASN A 76 5.17 15.69 -13.82
C ASN A 76 5.64 16.92 -13.05
N LYS A 77 5.25 17.05 -11.77
CA LYS A 77 5.70 18.16 -10.90
C LYS A 77 7.21 18.15 -10.71
N TYR A 78 7.82 16.97 -10.62
CA TYR A 78 9.26 16.81 -10.54
C TYR A 78 9.96 17.29 -11.82
N LYS A 79 9.41 16.96 -13.00
CA LYS A 79 9.90 17.47 -14.29
C LYS A 79 9.77 18.99 -14.40
N GLU A 80 8.64 19.56 -14.00
CA GLU A 80 8.42 21.01 -13.97
C GLU A 80 9.45 21.70 -13.05
N LEU A 81 9.74 21.12 -11.88
CA LEU A 81 10.72 21.65 -10.95
C LEU A 81 12.14 21.59 -11.52
N LEU A 82 12.51 20.47 -12.16
CA LEU A 82 13.81 20.31 -12.81
C LEU A 82 13.98 21.32 -13.94
N PHE A 83 12.93 21.54 -14.74
CA PHE A 83 12.92 22.56 -15.78
C PHE A 83 13.13 23.95 -15.18
N LEU A 84 12.39 24.32 -14.13
CA LEU A 84 12.57 25.61 -13.47
C LEU A 84 13.99 25.78 -12.92
N TYR A 85 14.57 24.71 -12.38
CA TYR A 85 15.95 24.72 -11.92
C TYR A 85 16.93 24.95 -13.07
N GLN A 86 16.76 24.26 -14.19
CA GLN A 86 17.57 24.46 -15.40
C GLN A 86 17.49 25.90 -15.89
N LEU A 87 16.29 26.49 -15.91
CA LEU A 87 16.10 27.90 -16.31
C LEU A 87 16.80 28.87 -15.36
N ILE A 88 16.81 28.59 -14.06
CA ILE A 88 17.52 29.40 -13.07
C ILE A 88 19.04 29.27 -13.26
N GLU A 89 19.57 28.06 -13.47
CA GLU A 89 21.00 27.86 -13.73
C GLU A 89 21.43 28.54 -15.04
N GLU A 90 20.64 28.42 -16.11
CA GLU A 90 20.88 29.09 -17.40
C GLU A 90 20.92 30.61 -17.21
N LYS A 91 19.91 31.18 -16.52
CA LYS A 91 19.88 32.62 -16.22
C LYS A 91 21.04 33.06 -15.33
N ASN A 92 21.48 32.23 -14.37
CA ASN A 92 22.65 32.52 -13.54
C ASN A 92 23.95 32.46 -14.35
N GLN A 93 24.08 31.54 -15.31
CA GLN A 93 25.22 31.49 -16.23
C GLN A 93 25.26 32.72 -17.15
N ASP A 94 24.13 33.15 -17.69
CA ASP A 94 24.03 34.36 -18.51
C ASP A 94 24.41 35.62 -17.73
N LEU A 95 23.99 35.70 -16.45
CA LEU A 95 24.41 36.77 -15.54
C LEU A 95 25.90 36.68 -15.18
N SER A 96 26.47 35.48 -15.03
CA SER A 96 27.90 35.31 -14.72
C SER A 96 28.79 35.69 -15.91
N ASN A 97 28.38 35.34 -17.13
CA ASN A 97 29.08 35.74 -18.36
C ASN A 97 28.97 37.26 -18.63
N THR A 98 27.90 37.90 -18.18
CA THR A 98 27.74 39.36 -18.25
C THR A 98 28.54 40.09 -17.16
N ASN A 99 28.78 39.45 -16.00
CA ASN A 99 29.51 40.05 -14.86
C ASN A 99 31.02 39.74 -14.82
N ALA A 100 31.53 38.89 -15.72
CA ALA A 100 32.97 38.63 -15.85
C ALA A 100 33.81 39.86 -16.25
N ASN A 101 33.19 41.01 -16.52
CA ASN A 101 33.87 42.29 -16.73
C ASN A 101 33.92 43.22 -15.50
N THR A 102 33.41 42.83 -14.33
CA THR A 102 33.42 43.74 -13.17
C THR A 102 33.74 43.04 -11.84
N SER A 103 35.04 42.81 -11.63
CA SER A 103 35.79 42.96 -10.37
C SER A 103 35.20 42.48 -9.02
N ASN A 104 35.92 41.52 -8.41
CA ASN A 104 36.43 41.51 -7.02
C ASN A 104 35.47 41.56 -5.80
N LYS A 105 35.65 40.57 -4.91
CA LYS A 105 35.95 40.70 -3.45
C LYS A 105 34.94 40.07 -2.47
N LYS A 106 35.43 38.99 -1.83
CA LYS A 106 35.33 38.58 -0.41
C LYS A 106 33.98 38.18 0.23
N SER A 107 34.06 36.98 0.84
CA SER A 107 33.76 36.65 2.26
C SER A 107 32.28 36.64 2.68
N LYS A 108 31.81 35.92 3.70
CA LYS A 108 32.19 34.80 4.60
C LYS A 108 31.08 34.80 5.68
N ASP A 109 30.80 33.66 6.32
CA ASP A 109 30.09 33.49 7.61
C ASP A 109 28.55 33.68 7.58
N SER A 110 27.68 32.98 8.31
CA SER A 110 27.63 31.73 9.11
C SER A 110 26.27 31.75 9.89
N ILE A 111 25.87 30.62 10.50
CA ILE A 111 24.87 30.45 11.60
C ILE A 111 23.42 30.18 11.13
N ASP A 112 22.57 29.33 11.74
CA ASP A 112 22.63 28.11 12.58
C ASP A 112 21.16 27.73 12.89
N GLU A 113 20.88 26.42 13.03
CA GLU A 113 19.84 25.78 13.86
C GLU A 113 18.33 26.13 13.80
N ASN A 114 17.54 25.21 13.23
CA ASN A 114 16.80 24.14 13.96
C ASN A 114 15.33 23.90 13.52
N SER A 115 15.06 22.62 13.24
CA SER A 115 13.77 21.93 13.36
C SER A 115 12.70 22.17 12.29
N LYS A 116 12.84 21.43 11.17
CA LYS A 116 11.79 20.71 10.39
C LYS A 116 12.35 20.23 9.02
N THR A 117 13.50 19.56 9.01
CA THR A 117 14.33 19.39 7.79
C THR A 117 14.51 17.96 7.30
N ASN A 118 13.64 17.01 7.65
CA ASN A 118 13.87 15.62 7.25
C ASN A 118 13.53 15.31 5.78
N ASP A 119 12.72 16.13 5.10
CA ASP A 119 12.27 15.84 3.73
C ASP A 119 12.86 16.80 2.68
N LEU A 120 13.52 17.87 3.13
CA LEU A 120 14.11 18.92 2.27
C LEU A 120 15.61 18.70 1.99
N GLU A 121 16.30 17.93 2.83
CA GLU A 121 17.75 17.64 2.66
C GLU A 121 18.02 16.64 1.53
N ALA A 122 17.13 15.68 1.27
CA ALA A 122 17.28 14.74 0.15
C ALA A 122 17.25 15.42 -1.23
N LEU A 123 16.55 16.56 -1.33
CA LEU A 123 16.40 17.32 -2.58
C LEU A 123 17.64 18.17 -2.90
N GLN A 124 18.40 18.61 -1.88
CA GLN A 124 19.64 19.37 -2.10
C GLN A 124 20.80 18.45 -2.56
N VAL A 125 20.75 17.16 -2.22
CA VAL A 125 21.77 16.18 -2.60
C VAL A 125 21.72 15.80 -4.09
N LEU A 126 20.54 15.80 -4.71
CA LEU A 126 20.36 15.52 -6.14
C LEU A 126 20.78 16.69 -7.05
N ASN A 127 20.78 17.90 -6.50
CA ASN A 127 21.24 19.12 -7.17
C ASN A 127 22.75 19.35 -7.06
N ASN A 128 23.47 18.35 -6.55
CA ASN A 128 24.87 18.53 -6.27
C ASN A 128 25.68 18.36 -7.57
N LYS A 129 26.40 19.41 -7.98
CA LYS A 129 27.46 19.36 -9.02
C LYS A 129 28.46 18.22 -8.77
N ASN A 130 28.42 17.61 -7.59
CA ASN A 130 29.21 16.47 -7.18
C ASN A 130 28.59 15.08 -7.41
N TYR A 131 27.34 14.91 -7.89
CA TYR A 131 26.78 13.57 -8.14
C TYR A 131 27.66 12.77 -9.10
N ASP A 132 27.94 13.30 -10.27
CA ASP A 132 28.79 12.64 -11.28
C ASP A 132 30.22 12.43 -10.76
N ASN A 133 30.75 13.40 -10.00
CA ASN A 133 32.08 13.32 -9.41
C ASN A 133 32.16 12.19 -8.36
N ILE A 134 31.15 12.02 -7.51
CA ILE A 134 31.09 10.95 -6.51
C ILE A 134 31.04 9.58 -7.17
N ILE A 135 30.20 9.41 -8.20
CA ILE A 135 30.10 8.15 -8.94
C ILE A 135 31.42 7.83 -9.64
N LYS A 136 32.08 8.83 -10.23
CA LYS A 136 33.39 8.67 -10.88
C LYS A 136 34.46 8.25 -9.88
N LEU A 137 34.63 8.99 -8.78
CA LEU A 137 35.65 8.71 -7.77
C LEU A 137 35.44 7.35 -7.08
N HIS A 138 34.19 6.93 -6.87
CA HIS A 138 33.89 5.60 -6.34
C HIS A 138 34.21 4.49 -7.34
N LYS A 139 33.94 4.70 -8.65
CA LYS A 139 34.37 3.77 -9.70
C LYS A 139 35.89 3.66 -9.83
N GLU A 140 36.61 4.74 -9.51
CA GLU A 140 38.08 4.76 -9.41
C GLU A 140 38.60 4.04 -8.14
N GLY A 141 37.71 3.55 -7.27
CA GLY A 141 38.06 2.77 -6.08
C GLY A 141 38.37 3.60 -4.83
N LYS A 142 38.08 4.91 -4.83
CA LYS A 142 38.27 5.73 -3.63
C LYS A 142 37.24 5.41 -2.54
N ASP A 143 37.70 5.40 -1.29
CA ASP A 143 36.84 5.22 -0.13
C ASP A 143 35.90 6.42 0.10
N ILE A 144 34.73 6.15 0.68
CA ILE A 144 33.69 7.13 1.03
C ILE A 144 34.28 8.30 1.83
N SER A 145 35.20 8.02 2.77
CA SER A 145 35.83 9.05 3.59
C SER A 145 36.76 9.96 2.78
N THR A 146 37.39 9.43 1.74
CA THR A 146 38.28 10.18 0.86
C THR A 146 37.47 11.08 -0.07
N ILE A 147 36.40 10.54 -0.66
CA ILE A 147 35.47 11.28 -1.51
C ILE A 147 34.85 12.45 -0.74
N ALA A 148 34.39 12.20 0.50
CA ALA A 148 33.83 13.23 1.37
C ALA A 148 34.81 14.39 1.64
N LYS A 149 36.08 14.06 1.90
CA LYS A 149 37.12 15.07 2.14
C LYS A 149 37.47 15.84 0.87
N GLU A 150 37.58 15.16 -0.26
CA GLU A 150 37.98 15.74 -1.54
C GLU A 150 36.92 16.68 -2.12
N LEU A 151 35.65 16.35 -1.94
CA LEU A 151 34.52 17.13 -2.43
C LEU A 151 33.93 18.09 -1.37
N ASN A 152 34.50 18.10 -0.15
CA ASN A 152 34.04 18.90 0.99
C ASN A 152 32.55 18.67 1.33
N ILE A 153 32.12 17.41 1.29
CA ILE A 153 30.73 16.97 1.53
C ILE A 153 30.65 15.99 2.70
N GLY A 154 29.43 15.79 3.24
CA GLY A 154 29.19 14.85 4.32
C GLY A 154 29.37 13.38 3.89
N LYS A 155 29.89 12.52 4.78
CA LYS A 155 29.98 11.07 4.49
C LYS A 155 28.60 10.43 4.23
N GLY A 156 27.57 10.94 4.91
CA GLY A 156 26.18 10.53 4.70
C GLY A 156 25.67 10.90 3.29
N GLU A 157 26.04 12.07 2.77
CA GLU A 157 25.67 12.52 1.43
C GLU A 157 26.30 11.62 0.35
N VAL A 158 27.57 11.25 0.53
CA VAL A 158 28.27 10.30 -0.36
C VAL A 158 27.56 8.94 -0.36
N GLN A 159 27.22 8.41 0.82
CA GLN A 159 26.52 7.12 0.94
C GLN A 159 25.14 7.15 0.30
N LEU A 160 24.39 8.24 0.50
CA LEU A 160 23.07 8.41 -0.08
C LEU A 160 23.14 8.42 -1.61
N ILE A 161 24.07 9.20 -2.19
CA ILE A 161 24.26 9.28 -3.64
C ILE A 161 24.65 7.92 -4.24
N LEU A 162 25.57 7.19 -3.60
CA LEU A 162 25.97 5.86 -4.05
C LEU A 162 24.82 4.84 -3.93
N GLY A 163 24.00 4.95 -2.89
CA GLY A 163 22.81 4.12 -2.71
C GLY A 163 21.76 4.35 -3.79
N LEU A 164 21.48 5.61 -4.13
CA LEU A 164 20.56 6.00 -5.20
C LEU A 164 21.06 5.55 -6.57
N ALA A 165 22.37 5.70 -6.84
CA ALA A 165 22.97 5.27 -8.10
C ALA A 165 22.89 3.75 -8.33
N LYS A 166 22.78 2.95 -7.27
CA LYS A 166 22.61 1.49 -7.35
C LYS A 166 21.17 1.06 -7.68
N MET A 167 20.19 1.93 -7.43
CA MET A 167 18.76 1.66 -7.69
C MET A 167 18.33 2.01 -9.12
N ARG A 168 19.17 2.70 -9.87
CA ARG A 168 18.96 3.00 -11.30
C ARG A 168 19.58 1.93 -12.18
#